data_AF-A0A2E2TLB6-F1
#
_entry.id   AF-A0A2E2TLB6-F1
#
_cell.length_a   1.000
_cell.length_b   1.000
_cell.length_c   1.000
_cell.angle_alpha   90.00
_cell.angle_beta   90.00
_cell.angle_gamma   90.00
#
_symmetry.space_group_name_H-M   'P 1'
#
loop_
_entity.id
_entity.type
_entity.pdbx_description
1 polymer ?
#
loop_
_entity_poly.entity_id
_entity_poly.type
_entity_poly.pdbx_seq_one_letter_code
_entity_poly.pdbx_strand_id
1 'polypeptide(L)' 'MLTDAYIILVKDNDLQGQFLFPKEVLAKHGILSTNQAEGKRGFRLYPAWVQAQNQTASKTQSLFLPYFTKIDDKILL' A
#
# COMPACT_ATOMS: atom_id res chain seq x y z
N MET A 1 -12.86 4.23 18.48
CA MET A 1 -13.48 3.25 17.57
C MET A 1 -12.36 2.58 16.79
N LEU A 2 -12.35 1.25 16.71
CA LEU A 2 -11.40 0.52 15.86
C LEU A 2 -11.81 0.73 14.40
N THR A 3 -10.88 1.16 13.55
CA THR A 3 -11.08 1.31 12.11
C THR A 3 -10.64 0.03 11.42
N ASP A 4 -11.46 -0.52 10.52
CA ASP A 4 -11.07 -1.64 9.67
C ASP A 4 -9.85 -1.24 8.82
N ALA A 5 -8.85 -2.10 8.76
CA ALA A 5 -7.64 -1.84 7.98
C ALA A 5 -7.23 -3.05 7.15
N TYR A 6 -6.55 -2.77 6.04
CA TYR A 6 -5.91 -3.76 5.18
C TYR A 6 -4.41 -3.68 5.37
N ILE A 7 -3.78 -4.83 5.58
CA ILE A 7 -2.32 -4.96 5.62
C ILE A 7 -1.89 -5.71 4.37
N ILE A 8 -0.96 -5.13 3.62
CA ILE A 8 -0.32 -5.78 2.47
C ILE A 8 1.17 -5.93 2.80
N LEU A 9 1.57 -7.17 3.05
CA LEU A 9 2.97 -7.52 3.26
C LEU A 9 3.69 -7.60 1.92
N VAL A 10 4.89 -7.04 1.86
CA VAL A 10 5.76 -7.09 0.69
C VAL A 10 7.08 -7.74 1.10
N LYS A 11 7.47 -8.79 0.36
CA LYS A 11 8.75 -9.46 0.50
C LYS A 11 9.43 -9.51 -0.86
N ASP A 12 10.66 -9.02 -0.92
CA ASP A 12 11.49 -8.95 -2.11
C ASP A 12 12.94 -9.28 -1.73
N ASN A 13 13.31 -10.55 -1.88
CA ASN A 13 14.58 -11.10 -1.38
C ASN A 13 14.78 -10.79 0.11
N ASP A 14 15.81 -10.00 0.44
CA ASP A 14 16.16 -9.57 1.80
C ASP A 14 15.41 -8.30 2.25
N LEU A 15 14.56 -7.74 1.39
CA LEU A 15 13.75 -6.57 1.70
C LEU A 15 12.35 -6.99 2.10
N GLN A 16 11.87 -6.45 3.21
CA GLN A 16 10.51 -6.66 3.68
C GLN A 16 9.90 -5.36 4.18
N GLY A 17 8.58 -5.31 4.12
CA GLY A 17 7.82 -4.14 4.52
C GLY A 17 6.33 -4.40 4.44
N GLN A 18 5.57 -3.41 4.87
CA GLN A 18 4.12 -3.49 4.84
C GLN A 18 3.51 -2.17 4.41
N PHE A 19 2.38 -2.28 3.74
CA PHE A 19 1.43 -1.18 3.66
C PHE A 19 0.31 -1.41 4.65
N LEU A 20 -0.03 -0.39 5.43
CA LEU A 20 -1.19 -0.38 6.33
C LEU A 20 -2.17 0.69 5.88
N PHE A 21 -3.31 0.27 5.33
CA PHE A 21 -4.33 1.19 4.86
C PHE A 21 -5.58 1.13 5.72
N PRO A 22 -6.07 2.28 6.25
CA PRO A 22 -7.45 2.40 6.64
C PRO A 22 -8.36 2.08 5.45
N LYS A 23 -9.44 1.33 5.69
CA LYS A 23 -10.41 0.93 4.64
C LYS A 23 -10.93 2.13 3.86
N GLU A 24 -11.14 3.27 4.52
CA GLU A 24 -11.64 4.51 3.93
C GLU A 24 -10.67 5.09 2.90
N VAL A 25 -9.36 4.93 3.11
CA VAL A 25 -8.34 5.39 2.16
C VAL A 25 -8.43 4.60 0.86
N LEU A 26 -8.60 3.28 0.94
CA LEU A 26 -8.73 2.44 -0.26
C LEU A 26 -10.07 2.68 -0.98
N ALA A 27 -11.16 2.91 -0.22
CA ALA A 27 -12.45 3.28 -0.78
C ALA A 27 -12.38 4.64 -1.50
N LYS A 28 -11.77 5.66 -0.88
CA LYS A 28 -11.59 7.00 -1.46
C LYS A 28 -10.81 6.98 -2.78
N HIS A 29 -9.84 6.08 -2.92
CA HIS A 29 -9.06 5.92 -4.16
C HIS A 29 -9.67 4.92 -5.15
N GLY A 30 -10.93 4.51 -4.94
CA GLY A 30 -11.67 3.61 -5.83
C GLY A 30 -11.09 2.21 -5.92
N ILE A 31 -10.35 1.76 -4.89
CA ILE A 31 -9.80 0.40 -4.84
C ILE A 31 -10.84 -0.57 -4.30
N LEU A 32 -11.53 -0.21 -3.21
CA LEU A 32 -12.61 -1.02 -2.65
C LEU A 32 -13.95 -0.65 -3.26
N SER A 33 -14.82 -1.64 -3.46
CA SER A 33 -16.21 -1.40 -3.82
C SER A 33 -16.94 -0.69 -2.68
N THR A 34 -17.79 0.25 -3.05
CA THR A 34 -18.72 0.94 -2.16
C THR A 34 -20.13 0.77 -2.69
N ASN A 35 -21.13 1.24 -1.94
CA ASN A 35 -22.51 1.27 -2.42
C ASN A 35 -22.71 2.16 -3.66
N GLN A 36 -21.73 3.02 -3.98
CA GLN A 36 -21.81 4.01 -5.06
C GLN A 36 -21.01 3.60 -6.31
N ALA A 37 -20.00 2.73 -6.16
CA ALA A 37 -19.11 2.34 -7.26
C ALA A 37 -18.43 0.98 -7.02
N GLU A 38 -18.23 0.21 -8.10
CA GLU A 38 -17.39 -0.99 -8.08
C GLU A 38 -15.91 -0.59 -7.93
N GLY A 39 -15.18 -1.32 -7.08
CA GLY A 39 -13.75 -1.15 -6.89
C GLY A 39 -12.92 -1.86 -7.94
N LYS A 40 -11.60 -1.90 -7.73
CA LYS A 40 -10.67 -2.60 -8.61
C LYS A 40 -10.53 -4.06 -8.18
N ARG A 41 -10.37 -4.94 -9.17
CA ARG A 41 -10.04 -6.36 -8.96
C ARG A 41 -8.54 -6.61 -8.78
N GLY A 42 -7.71 -5.62 -9.12
CA GLY A 42 -6.27 -5.66 -8.93
C GLY A 42 -5.66 -4.27 -9.06
N PHE A 43 -4.58 -4.02 -8.32
CA PHE A 43 -3.79 -2.79 -8.39
C PHE A 43 -2.34 -3.11 -7.99
N ARG A 44 -1.43 -2.16 -8.25
CA ARG A 44 -0.01 -2.30 -7.91
C ARG A 44 0.36 -1.30 -6.82
N LEU A 45 1.20 -1.75 -5.90
CA LEU A 45 1.86 -0.93 -4.90
C LEU A 45 3.36 -0.97 -5.15
N TYR A 46 4.05 0.13 -4.83
CA TYR A 46 5.48 0.26 -5.05
C TYR A 46 6.11 0.63 -3.70
N PRO A 47 6.78 -0.31 -3.01
CA PRO A 47 7.56 -0.03 -1.80
C PRO A 47 8.56 1.10 -2.01
N ALA A 48 9.04 1.70 -0.91
CA ALA A 48 10.00 2.80 -0.96
C ALA A 48 11.29 2.48 -1.75
N TRP A 49 11.72 1.22 -1.76
CA TRP A 49 12.94 0.77 -2.45
C TRP A 49 12.76 0.47 -3.93
N VAL A 50 11.53 0.46 -4.45
CA VAL A 50 11.28 0.21 -5.86
C VAL A 50 11.35 1.53 -6.63
N GLN A 51 12.16 1.58 -7.69
CA GLN A 51 12.14 2.72 -8.60
C GLN A 51 10.95 2.60 -9.57
N ALA A 52 9.99 3.52 -9.48
CA ALA A 52 8.87 3.59 -10.41
C ALA A 52 9.33 3.96 -11.83
N GLN A 53 9.02 3.13 -12.82
CA GLN A 53 9.53 3.24 -14.19
C GLN A 53 8.74 4.18 -15.11
N ASN A 54 7.58 4.67 -14.69
CA ASN A 54 6.74 5.57 -15.50
C ASN A 54 5.91 6.50 -14.63
N GLN A 55 5.35 7.56 -15.24
CA GLN A 55 4.60 8.61 -14.53
C GLN A 55 3.42 8.08 -13.71
N THR A 56 2.69 7.07 -14.21
CA THR A 56 1.55 6.47 -13.51
C THR A 56 2.02 5.71 -12.26
N ALA A 57 3.11 4.93 -12.39
CA ALA A 57 3.73 4.22 -11.28
C ALA A 57 4.28 5.20 -10.23
N SER A 58 4.95 6.28 -10.65
CA SER A 58 5.49 7.29 -9.73
C SER A 58 4.38 8.00 -8.96
N LYS A 59 3.29 8.39 -9.63
CA LYS A 59 2.13 8.99 -8.95
C LYS A 59 1.50 8.03 -7.94
N THR A 60 1.36 6.76 -8.32
CA THR A 60 0.82 5.72 -7.43
C THR A 60 1.72 5.50 -6.23
N GLN A 61 3.04 5.44 -6.45
CA GLN A 61 4.03 5.32 -5.39
C GLN A 61 3.93 6.50 -4.42
N SER A 62 4.03 7.74 -4.89
CA SER A 62 3.97 8.93 -4.03
C SER A 62 2.68 9.00 -3.22
N LEU A 63 1.55 8.58 -3.79
CA LEU A 63 0.26 8.61 -3.13
C LEU A 63 0.14 7.57 -2.01
N PHE A 64 0.70 6.37 -2.18
CA PHE A 64 0.60 5.29 -1.20
C PHE A 64 1.84 5.12 -0.30
N LEU A 65 2.96 5.77 -0.60
CA LEU A 65 4.19 5.74 0.19
C LEU A 65 3.99 6.17 1.65
N PRO A 66 3.12 7.15 2.01
CA PRO A 66 2.86 7.49 3.40
C PRO A 66 2.30 6.34 4.25
N TYR A 67 1.75 5.30 3.61
CA TYR A 67 1.20 4.11 4.28
C TYR A 67 2.19 2.95 4.33
N PHE A 68 3.41 3.15 3.81
CA PHE A 68 4.45 2.14 3.74
C PHE A 68 5.38 2.20 4.94
N THR A 69 5.75 1.05 5.48
CA THR A 69 6.79 0.91 6.49
C THR A 69 7.74 -0.19 6.08
N LYS A 70 9.03 0.14 5.92
CA LYS A 70 10.08 -0.86 5.78
C LYS A 70 10.22 -1.60 7.10
N ILE A 71 10.27 -2.92 7.05
CA ILE A 71 10.51 -3.76 8.21
C ILE A 71 11.98 -4.18 8.09
N ASP A 72 12.81 -3.70 9.00
CA ASP A 72 14.19 -4.15 9.08
C ASP A 72 14.26 -5.28 10.12
N ASP A 73 15.04 -6.33 9.85
CA ASP A 73 15.26 -7.45 10.79
C ASP A 73 15.87 -6.99 12.13
N LYS A 74 16.32 -5.73 12.22
CA LYS A 74 16.74 -5.08 13.46
C LYS A 74 15.55 -4.56 14.27
N ILE A 75 14.62 -5.43 14.62
CA ILE A 75 14.05 -5.36 15.97
C ILE A 75 14.82 -6.41 16.78
N LEU A 76 16.05 -6.04 17.17
CA LEU A 76 16.71 -6.67 18.29
C LEU A 76 15.96 -6.20 19.53
N LEU A 77 15.10 -7.06 20.07
CA LEU A 77 14.83 -7.07 21.50
C LEU A 77 16.09 -7.57 22.23
#